data_AF-A0A1Q8Q430-F1
#
_entry.id   AF-A0A1Q8Q430-F1
#
_cell.length_a   1.000
_cell.length_b   1.000
_cell.length_c   1.000
_cell.angle_alpha   90.00
_cell.angle_beta   90.00
_cell.angle_gamma   90.00
#
_symmetry.space_group_name_H-M   'P 1'
#
loop_
_entity.id
_entity.type
_entity.pdbx_description
1 polymer ?
#
loop_
_entity_poly.entity_id
_entity_poly.type
_entity_poly.pdbx_seq_one_letter_code
_entity_poly.pdbx_strand_id
1 'polypeptide(L)'
;MRQCSVKMIESIPRLGRQLPALYPEKFIYNIAGFPIKNWGLELEKGSIVVNSKMETNIPGIYAAEDIATYPGKVKLIAVGFGEGSTAVNSAKSYIDPEAKLQPGHSTSMDFSQNEAKADENVYAAL
;
A
#
# COMPACT_ATOMS: atom_id res chain seq x y z
N MET A 1 23.96 -8.04 18.08
CA MET A 1 23.37 -7.60 16.78
C MET A 1 23.70 -6.13 16.41
N ARG A 2 24.69 -5.46 17.02
CA ARG A 2 24.96 -4.01 16.80
C ARG A 2 26.22 -3.70 15.97
N GLN A 3 26.83 -4.68 15.30
CA GLN A 3 28.08 -4.49 14.54
C GLN A 3 28.14 -5.35 13.27
N CYS A 4 27.08 -5.36 12.46
CA CYS A 4 27.16 -5.91 11.11
C CYS A 4 27.53 -4.79 10.14
N SER A 5 28.54 -5.01 9.31
CA SER A 5 28.80 -4.15 8.15
C SER A 5 28.15 -4.77 6.92
N VAL A 6 27.43 -3.96 6.14
CA VAL A 6 26.79 -4.38 4.88
C VAL A 6 27.53 -3.72 3.73
N LYS A 7 27.89 -4.50 2.71
CA LYS A 7 28.29 -3.97 1.40
C LYS A 7 27.16 -4.23 0.42
N MET A 8 26.72 -3.18 -0.24
CA MET A 8 25.71 -3.24 -1.29
C MET A 8 26.41 -3.44 -2.63
N ILE A 9 26.07 -4.52 -3.33
CA ILE A 9 26.57 -4.83 -4.67
C ILE A 9 25.41 -4.56 -5.63
N GLU A 10 25.63 -3.66 -6.59
CA GLU A 10 24.65 -3.29 -7.61
C GLU A 10 25.24 -3.56 -9.00
N SER A 11 24.42 -4.11 -9.88
CA SER A 11 24.85 -4.54 -11.23
C SER A 11 24.90 -3.38 -12.23
N ILE A 12 24.17 -2.30 -11.93
CA ILE A 12 24.05 -1.11 -12.77
C ILE A 12 24.72 0.11 -12.12
N PRO A 13 25.17 1.13 -12.89
CA PRO A 13 25.87 2.29 -12.34
C PRO A 13 25.05 3.19 -11.39
N ARG A 14 23.79 2.85 -11.11
CA ARG A 14 22.81 3.70 -10.41
C ARG A 14 22.08 2.88 -9.35
N LEU A 15 22.32 3.22 -8.10
CA LEU A 15 21.76 2.55 -6.93
C LEU A 15 20.22 2.48 -6.97
N GLY A 16 19.65 1.29 -6.72
CA GLY A 16 18.20 1.13 -6.55
C GLY A 16 17.36 1.26 -7.82
N ARG A 17 18.00 1.31 -9.00
CA ARG A 17 17.31 1.48 -10.30
C ARG A 17 17.07 0.19 -11.09
N GLN A 18 17.38 -0.97 -10.52
CA GLN A 18 17.20 -2.24 -11.21
C GLN A 18 15.71 -2.52 -11.53
N LEU A 19 14.81 -2.19 -10.60
CA LEU A 19 13.36 -2.38 -10.78
C LEU A 19 12.77 -1.50 -11.90
N PRO A 20 13.04 -0.17 -11.96
CA PRO A 20 12.66 0.66 -13.11
C PRO A 20 13.30 0.22 -14.44
N ALA A 21 14.50 -0.35 -14.42
CA ALA A 21 15.14 -0.86 -15.63
C ALA A 21 14.48 -2.13 -16.17
N LEU A 22 14.02 -3.02 -15.27
CA LEU A 22 13.32 -4.25 -15.63
C LEU A 22 11.85 -4.02 -16.02
N TYR A 23 11.22 -2.98 -15.47
CA TYR A 23 9.82 -2.66 -15.71
C TYR A 23 9.64 -1.16 -16.01
N PRO A 24 10.09 -0.67 -17.18
CA PRO A 24 10.08 0.76 -17.51
C PRO A 24 8.67 1.36 -17.55
N GLU A 25 7.68 0.54 -17.91
CA GLU A 25 6.27 0.95 -18.01
C GLU A 25 5.54 0.94 -16.64
N LYS A 26 6.13 0.31 -15.61
CA LYS A 26 5.50 0.22 -14.29
C LYS A 26 6.02 1.33 -13.39
N PHE A 27 5.11 2.16 -12.91
CA PHE A 27 5.43 3.11 -11.85
C PHE A 27 5.56 2.37 -10.52
N ILE A 28 6.79 2.11 -10.09
CA ILE A 28 7.10 1.45 -8.83
C ILE A 28 7.42 2.52 -7.79
N TYR A 29 6.44 2.78 -6.92
CA TYR A 29 6.50 3.87 -5.94
C TYR A 29 7.10 3.46 -4.59
N ASN A 30 7.24 2.15 -4.35
CA ASN A 30 7.81 1.58 -3.13
C ASN A 30 9.28 1.21 -3.35
N ILE A 31 10.11 2.18 -3.77
CA ILE A 31 11.57 2.04 -3.83
C ILE A 31 12.17 3.09 -2.91
N ALA A 32 13.07 2.65 -2.03
CA ALA A 32 13.91 3.55 -1.25
C ALA A 32 14.63 4.53 -2.19
N GLY A 33 14.27 5.82 -2.12
CA GLY A 33 14.86 6.89 -2.93
C GLY A 33 13.90 7.63 -3.87
N PHE A 34 12.65 7.17 -4.05
CA PHE A 34 11.62 7.97 -4.72
C PHE A 34 10.90 8.88 -3.71
N PRO A 35 10.98 10.22 -3.82
CA PRO A 35 10.40 11.10 -2.82
C PRO A 35 8.89 11.23 -3.02
N ILE A 36 8.11 10.63 -2.12
CA ILE A 36 6.67 10.95 -1.96
C ILE A 36 6.42 12.41 -1.51
N LYS A 37 7.49 13.15 -1.16
CA LYS A 37 7.44 14.55 -0.71
C LYS A 37 6.73 15.50 -1.68
N ASN A 38 6.77 15.20 -2.98
CA ASN A 38 6.23 16.10 -4.01
C ASN A 38 4.78 15.75 -4.39
N TRP A 39 4.14 14.82 -3.69
CA TRP A 39 2.80 14.33 -4.05
C TRP A 39 1.66 15.12 -3.39
N GLY A 40 1.99 16.18 -2.64
CA GLY A 40 1.00 16.94 -1.87
C GLY A 40 0.48 16.20 -0.64
N LEU A 41 1.11 15.09 -0.26
CA LEU A 41 0.81 14.36 0.96
C LEU A 41 1.29 15.12 2.20
N GLU A 42 0.46 15.16 3.23
CA GLU A 42 0.86 15.65 4.54
C GLU A 42 1.81 14.65 5.21
N LEU A 43 2.99 15.13 5.60
CA LEU A 43 4.03 14.30 6.18
C LEU A 43 4.45 14.83 7.56
N GLU A 44 4.57 13.93 8.54
CA GLU A 44 5.27 14.19 9.81
C GLU A 44 6.54 13.32 9.87
N LYS A 45 7.71 13.95 10.01
CA LYS A 45 9.02 13.24 10.12
C LYS A 45 9.25 12.22 8.99
N GLY A 46 8.74 12.52 7.79
CA GLY A 46 8.88 11.65 6.60
C GLY A 46 7.90 10.47 6.54
N SER A 47 6.92 10.40 7.44
CA SER A 47 5.80 9.44 7.38
C SER A 47 4.52 10.18 7.00
N ILE A 48 3.61 9.52 6.29
CA ILE A 48 2.32 10.04 5.82
C ILE A 48 1.35 10.13 7.00
N VAL A 49 0.80 11.31 7.24
CA VAL A 49 -0.23 11.50 8.26
C VAL A 49 -1.53 10.87 7.76
N VAL A 50 -2.15 10.05 8.61
CA VAL A 50 -3.43 9.39 8.30
C VAL A 50 -4.47 9.56 9.40
N ASN A 51 -5.75 9.49 9.03
CA ASN A 51 -6.87 9.43 9.98
C ASN A 51 -7.15 7.99 10.44
N SER A 52 -8.21 7.78 11.24
CA SER A 52 -8.58 6.45 11.76
C SER A 52 -9.04 5.45 10.69
N LYS A 53 -9.34 5.91 9.47
CA LYS A 53 -9.64 5.07 8.30
C LYS A 53 -8.39 4.73 7.48
N MET A 54 -7.21 5.14 7.95
CA MET A 54 -5.93 5.08 7.23
C MET A 54 -5.90 5.96 5.97
N GLU A 55 -6.81 6.93 5.86
CA GLU A 55 -6.89 7.87 4.74
C GLU A 55 -5.94 9.05 4.97
N THR A 56 -5.30 9.51 3.90
CA THR A 56 -4.40 10.66 3.91
C THR A 56 -5.16 11.99 3.81
N ASN A 57 -4.45 13.11 3.67
CA ASN A 57 -5.07 14.41 3.35
C ASN A 57 -5.64 14.47 1.92
N ILE A 58 -5.35 13.49 1.06
CA ILE A 58 -5.88 13.40 -0.30
C ILE A 58 -6.98 12.32 -0.31
N PRO A 59 -8.25 12.68 -0.60
CA PRO A 59 -9.36 11.73 -0.62
C PRO A 59 -9.10 10.55 -1.56
N GLY A 60 -9.43 9.34 -1.10
CA GLY A 60 -9.20 8.11 -1.88
C GLY A 60 -7.75 7.60 -1.89
N ILE A 61 -6.81 8.32 -1.26
CA ILE A 61 -5.44 7.84 -1.03
C ILE A 61 -5.31 7.39 0.42
N TYR A 62 -4.81 6.17 0.61
CA TYR A 62 -4.64 5.51 1.90
C TYR A 62 -3.18 5.11 2.11
N ALA A 63 -2.74 5.06 3.37
CA ALA A 63 -1.40 4.62 3.75
C ALA A 63 -1.46 3.74 5.01
N ALA A 64 -0.63 2.71 5.09
CA ALA A 64 -0.58 1.77 6.21
C ALA A 64 0.88 1.38 6.52
N GLU A 65 1.09 0.63 7.60
CA GLU A 65 2.38 0.10 8.00
C GLU A 65 3.42 1.19 8.32
N ASP A 66 4.69 0.99 7.98
CA ASP A 66 5.80 1.86 8.38
C ASP A 66 5.74 3.25 7.77
N ILE A 67 5.06 3.42 6.64
CA ILE A 67 4.93 4.70 5.96
C ILE A 67 3.86 5.60 6.60
N ALA A 68 2.92 5.05 7.37
CA ALA A 68 1.85 5.80 8.02
C ALA A 68 2.24 6.33 9.41
N THR A 69 1.64 7.45 9.83
CA THR A 69 1.78 8.00 11.17
C THR A 69 0.49 8.66 11.69
N TYR A 70 0.28 8.54 13.00
CA TYR A 70 -0.84 9.08 13.76
C TYR A 70 -0.50 9.01 15.26
N PRO A 71 -1.23 9.71 16.14
CA PRO A 71 -0.96 9.70 17.59
C PRO A 71 -0.96 8.28 18.17
N GLY A 72 0.15 7.89 18.80
CA GLY A 72 0.31 6.57 19.41
C GLY A 72 0.76 5.45 18.45
N LYS A 73 1.08 5.77 17.19
CA LYS A 73 1.61 4.79 16.22
C LYS A 73 2.87 4.10 16.74
N VAL A 74 2.82 2.77 16.78
CA VAL A 74 3.99 1.90 17.04
C VAL A 74 4.33 1.18 15.73
N LYS A 75 5.58 1.28 15.28
CA LYS A 75 6.05 0.69 14.01
C LYS A 75 6.39 -0.80 14.20
N LEU A 76 5.35 -1.64 14.14
CA LEU A 76 5.45 -3.10 14.23
C LEU A 76 4.64 -3.76 13.13
N ILE A 77 5.12 -4.93 12.68
CA ILE A 77 4.42 -5.78 11.70
C ILE A 77 2.99 -6.10 12.17
N ALA A 78 2.81 -6.41 13.45
CA ALA A 78 1.48 -6.71 14.02
C ALA A 78 0.49 -5.54 13.91
N VAL A 79 0.98 -4.30 14.03
CA VAL A 79 0.15 -3.09 13.86
C VAL A 79 -0.19 -2.92 12.38
N GLY A 80 0.80 -3.10 11.50
CA GLY A 80 0.64 -3.02 10.04
C GLY A 80 -0.50 -3.88 9.49
N PHE A 81 -0.65 -5.12 9.97
CA PHE A 81 -1.74 -6.00 9.54
C PHE A 81 -3.15 -5.44 9.81
N GLY A 82 -3.35 -4.79 10.97
CA GLY A 82 -4.62 -4.15 11.30
C GLY A 82 -4.87 -2.91 10.45
N GLU A 83 -3.82 -2.13 10.19
CA GLU A 83 -3.90 -0.93 9.34
C GLU A 83 -4.20 -1.28 7.89
N GLY A 84 -3.54 -2.30 7.33
CA GLY A 84 -3.78 -2.75 5.96
C GLY A 84 -5.24 -3.18 5.77
N SER A 85 -5.79 -3.94 6.72
CA SER A 85 -7.21 -4.32 6.71
C SER A 85 -8.14 -3.10 6.77
N THR A 86 -7.81 -2.11 7.60
CA THR A 86 -8.59 -0.88 7.74
C THR A 86 -8.54 -0.03 6.47
N ALA A 87 -7.36 0.13 5.89
CA ALA A 87 -7.13 0.88 4.66
C ALA A 87 -7.90 0.28 3.48
N VAL A 88 -7.79 -1.04 3.26
CA VAL A 88 -8.46 -1.73 2.14
C VAL A 88 -9.98 -1.64 2.25
N ASN A 89 -10.55 -1.88 3.43
CA ASN A 89 -12.00 -1.79 3.62
C ASN A 89 -12.52 -0.36 3.45
N SER A 90 -11.76 0.62 3.93
CA SER A 90 -12.09 2.05 3.76
C SER A 90 -12.01 2.45 2.29
N ALA A 91 -10.97 2.03 1.57
CA ALA A 91 -10.82 2.25 0.14
C ALA A 91 -11.94 1.59 -0.67
N LYS A 92 -12.35 0.37 -0.32
CA LYS A 92 -13.48 -0.30 -0.98
C LYS A 92 -14.78 0.48 -0.80
N SER A 93 -15.04 0.99 0.40
CA SER A 93 -16.23 1.82 0.67
C SER A 93 -16.19 3.17 -0.04
N TYR A 94 -15.00 3.70 -0.32
CA TYR A 94 -14.83 4.92 -1.13
C TYR A 94 -15.10 4.67 -2.61
N ILE A 95 -14.60 3.55 -3.16
CA ILE A 95 -14.78 3.15 -4.56
C ILE A 95 -16.24 2.73 -4.84
N ASP A 96 -16.85 2.05 -3.88
CA ASP A 96 -18.19 1.48 -3.99
C ASP A 96 -18.99 1.83 -2.72
N PRO A 97 -19.71 2.97 -2.71
CA PRO A 97 -20.42 3.47 -1.53
C PRO A 97 -21.51 2.54 -0.99
N GLU A 98 -22.02 1.63 -1.83
CA GLU A 98 -23.01 0.62 -1.44
C GLU A 98 -22.34 -0.59 -0.74
N ALA A 99 -21.02 -0.72 -0.84
CA ALA A 99 -20.27 -1.76 -0.14
C ALA A 99 -20.26 -1.50 1.36
N LYS A 100 -20.44 -2.57 2.13
CA LYS A 100 -20.31 -2.51 3.60
C LYS A 100 -18.83 -2.36 3.96
N LEU A 101 -18.55 -1.44 4.90
CA LEU A 101 -17.22 -1.28 5.47
C LEU A 101 -16.72 -2.56 6.16
N GLN A 102 -17.61 -3.31 6.79
CA GLN A 102 -17.27 -4.60 7.38
C GLN A 102 -17.49 -5.72 6.35
N PRO A 103 -16.44 -6.44 5.93
CA PRO A 103 -16.53 -7.43 4.87
C PRO A 103 -17.28 -8.71 5.30
N GLY A 104 -17.51 -8.91 6.60
CA GLY A 104 -18.11 -10.12 7.17
C GLY A 104 -17.06 -11.11 7.69
N HIS A 105 -17.51 -12.29 8.14
CA HIS A 105 -16.60 -13.34 8.63
C HIS A 105 -16.03 -14.14 7.46
N SER A 106 -14.71 -14.11 7.27
CA SER A 106 -14.04 -14.79 6.15
C SER A 106 -14.29 -16.30 6.11
N THR A 107 -14.44 -16.94 7.28
CA THR A 107 -14.78 -18.37 7.43
C THR A 107 -16.16 -18.75 6.90
N SER A 108 -17.01 -17.76 6.63
CA SER A 108 -18.40 -17.94 6.20
C SER A 108 -18.64 -17.42 4.78
N MET A 109 -17.58 -16.97 4.09
CA MET A 109 -17.67 -16.48 2.72
C MET A 109 -17.52 -17.63 1.74
N ASP A 110 -18.40 -17.67 0.75
CA ASP A 110 -18.26 -18.55 -0.40
C ASP A 110 -17.53 -17.82 -1.53
N PHE A 111 -16.29 -18.25 -1.80
CA PHE A 111 -15.45 -17.66 -2.84
C PHE A 111 -15.63 -18.35 -4.20
N SER A 112 -16.38 -19.45 -4.28
CA SER A 112 -16.57 -20.23 -5.52
C SER A 112 -17.29 -19.44 -6.63
N GLN A 113 -18.04 -18.40 -6.26
CA GLN A 113 -18.80 -17.55 -7.18
C GLN A 113 -17.95 -16.42 -7.81
N ASN A 114 -16.75 -16.13 -7.28
CA ASN A 114 -15.96 -14.97 -7.70
C ASN A 114 -14.97 -15.26 -8.85
N GLU A 115 -14.58 -16.52 -9.06
CA GLU A 115 -13.65 -16.89 -10.14
C GLU A 115 -14.27 -16.67 -11.53
N ALA A 116 -15.60 -16.85 -11.67
CA ALA A 116 -16.30 -16.73 -12.95
C ALA A 116 -16.33 -15.30 -13.55
N LYS A 117 -16.06 -14.25 -12.75
CA LYS A 117 -16.07 -12.85 -13.22
C LYS A 117 -14.68 -12.26 -13.49
N ALA A 118 -13.63 -12.91 -13.01
CA ALA A 118 -12.26 -12.44 -13.20
C ALA A 118 -11.78 -12.65 -14.66
N ASP A 119 -12.21 -13.74 -15.30
CA ASP A 119 -11.78 -14.10 -16.66
C ASP A 119 -12.45 -13.25 -17.75
N GLU A 120 -13.70 -12.81 -17.59
CA GLU A 120 -14.42 -12.04 -18.62
C GLU A 120 -13.85 -10.61 -18.85
N ASN A 121 -13.33 -9.97 -17.80
CA ASN A 121 -12.84 -8.59 -17.90
C ASN A 121 -11.41 -8.48 -18.45
N VAL A 122 -10.66 -9.58 -18.54
CA VAL A 122 -9.30 -9.58 -19.10
C VAL A 122 -9.33 -9.61 -20.63
N TYR A 123 -10.37 -10.21 -21.23
CA TYR A 123 -10.52 -10.28 -22.69
C TYR A 123 -11.25 -9.10 -23.32
N ALA A 124 -11.95 -8.27 -22.54
CA ALA A 124 -12.64 -7.07 -23.05
C ALA A 124 -11.72 -5.83 -23.21
N ALA A 125 -10.46 -5.92 -22.77
CA ALA A 125 -9.47 -4.84 -22.82
C ALA A 125 -8.31 -5.08 -23.80
N LEU A 126 -8.47 -6.03 -24.73
CA LEU A 126 -7.60 -6.24 -25.91
C LEU A 126 -8.42 -6.04 -27.18
#